data_AF-A0A7Y4RWH2-F1
#
_entry.id   AF-A0A7Y4RWH2-F1
#
_cell.length_a   1.000
_cell.length_b   1.000
_cell.length_c   1.000
_cell.angle_alpha   90.00
_cell.angle_beta   90.00
_cell.angle_gamma   90.00
#
_symmetry.space_group_name_H-M   'P 1'
#
loop_
_entity.id
_entity.type
_entity.pdbx_description
1 polymer ?
#
loop_
_entity_poly.entity_id
_entity_poly.type
_entity_poly.pdbx_seq_one_letter_code
_entity_poly.pdbx_strand_id
1 'polypeptide(L)'
;MKSKQNSCLHYWDLCTVIPIEHAVALWCDVEPSELARLSNYSTSCMDVKRELIEQALYDDKLDYRTTSGAWHNASIDELINKDQVRIKKDSLRRWFLELPTGDRPAFLFDESRISSIPDGTDLTETERQKLLKQIGTLALVLAKQSKKYELGEKPNASQIAEAAQTIFDASDFPGKRGTGSSELRDSIGKGIILLTDE
;
A
#
# COMPACT_ATOMS: atom_id res chain seq x y z
N MET A 1 23.17 1.00 5.94
CA MET A 1 22.51 2.31 5.71
C MET A 1 21.08 2.01 5.30
N LYS A 2 20.10 2.10 6.21
CA LYS A 2 18.68 2.00 5.84
C LYS A 2 18.40 3.22 4.93
N SER A 3 17.96 3.00 3.69
CA SER A 3 17.89 4.05 2.67
C SER A 3 16.97 5.18 3.13
N LYS A 4 17.40 6.43 2.96
CA LYS A 4 16.60 7.64 3.22
C LYS A 4 15.26 7.66 2.45
N GLN A 5 15.19 6.88 1.37
CA GLN A 5 13.98 6.67 0.56
C GLN A 5 12.86 5.98 1.35
N ASN A 6 13.20 5.01 2.22
CA ASN A 6 12.20 4.31 3.04
C ASN A 6 11.54 5.22 4.07
N SER A 7 12.22 6.28 4.53
CA SER A 7 11.65 7.18 5.52
C SER A 7 10.77 8.29 4.91
N CYS A 8 11.12 8.78 3.71
CA CYS A 8 10.23 9.68 2.94
C CYS A 8 8.92 8.97 2.54
N LEU A 9 9.01 7.71 2.11
CA LEU A 9 7.84 6.90 1.78
C LEU A 9 7.00 6.58 3.03
N HIS A 10 7.65 6.20 4.13
CA HIS A 10 6.95 5.97 5.39
C HIS A 10 6.19 7.22 5.88
N TYR A 11 6.82 8.39 5.78
CA TYR A 11 6.16 9.66 6.06
C TYR A 11 4.97 9.90 5.13
N TRP A 12 5.16 9.70 3.83
CA TRP A 12 4.12 9.84 2.82
C TRP A 12 2.90 8.95 3.10
N ASP A 13 3.11 7.71 3.53
CA ASP A 13 2.03 6.75 3.82
C ASP A 13 1.22 7.10 5.07
N LEU A 14 1.85 7.70 6.08
CA LEU A 14 1.18 8.12 7.31
C LEU A 14 0.35 9.40 7.14
N CYS A 15 0.70 10.27 6.19
CA CYS A 15 0.06 11.58 6.03
C CYS A 15 -1.09 11.57 5.01
N THR A 16 -2.22 12.20 5.36
CA THR A 16 -3.34 12.46 4.44
C THR A 16 -3.30 13.87 3.85
N VAL A 17 -2.72 14.81 4.60
CA VAL A 17 -2.47 16.19 4.20
C VAL A 17 -1.04 16.58 4.55
N ILE A 18 -0.41 17.40 3.71
CA ILE A 18 1.03 17.66 3.74
C ILE A 18 1.28 19.19 3.71
N PRO A 19 2.03 19.76 4.66
CA PRO A 19 2.48 21.15 4.60
C PRO A 19 3.37 21.42 3.37
N ILE A 20 3.41 22.67 2.90
CA ILE A 20 4.20 23.07 1.71
C ILE A 20 5.68 22.67 1.88
N GLU A 21 6.28 23.02 3.02
CA GLU A 21 7.68 22.71 3.32
C GLU A 21 7.98 21.21 3.25
N HIS A 22 7.04 20.38 3.71
CA HIS A 22 7.20 18.93 3.68
C HIS A 22 7.01 18.37 2.27
N ALA A 23 6.16 18.97 1.45
CA ALA A 23 6.02 18.60 0.04
C ALA A 23 7.32 18.90 -0.73
N VAL A 24 7.95 20.05 -0.47
CA VAL A 24 9.28 20.40 -1.02
C VAL A 24 10.35 19.41 -0.55
N ALA A 25 10.36 19.08 0.75
CA ALA A 25 11.28 18.10 1.33
C ALA A 25 11.20 16.74 0.63
N LEU A 26 9.98 16.22 0.52
CA LEU A 26 9.69 14.96 -0.15
C LEU A 26 10.12 15.00 -1.62
N TRP A 27 9.88 16.12 -2.31
CA TRP A 27 10.35 16.31 -3.68
C TRP A 27 11.88 16.38 -3.81
N CYS A 28 12.60 16.65 -2.73
CA CYS A 28 14.06 16.62 -2.68
C CYS A 28 14.63 15.33 -2.08
N ASP A 29 13.80 14.31 -1.86
CA ASP A 29 14.15 13.06 -1.17
C ASP A 29 14.77 13.29 0.22
N VAL A 30 14.31 14.35 0.89
CA VAL A 30 14.65 14.70 2.27
C VAL A 30 13.47 14.36 3.16
N GLU A 31 13.72 13.60 4.22
CA GLU A 31 12.67 13.28 5.19
C GLU A 31 12.22 14.54 5.93
N PRO A 32 10.91 14.84 6.01
CA PRO A 32 10.42 16.04 6.68
C PRO A 32 10.83 16.17 8.15
N SER A 33 11.12 15.06 8.85
CA SER A 33 11.60 15.07 10.22
C SER A 33 13.06 15.54 10.35
N GLU A 34 13.86 15.40 9.29
CA GLU A 34 15.25 15.87 9.21
C GLU A 34 15.34 17.32 8.75
N LEU A 35 14.24 17.88 8.24
CA LEU A 35 14.16 19.23 7.69
C LEU A 35 14.58 20.32 8.68
N ALA A 36 14.12 20.21 9.94
CA ALA A 36 14.49 21.12 11.02
C ALA A 36 15.96 20.98 11.46
N ARG A 37 16.65 19.89 11.07
CA ARG A 37 18.06 19.64 11.40
C ARG A 37 19.02 20.09 10.30
N LEU A 38 18.52 20.45 9.12
CA LEU A 38 19.32 20.97 8.03
C LEU A 38 19.61 22.45 8.27
N SER A 39 20.88 22.79 8.53
CA SER A 39 21.32 24.17 8.77
C SER A 39 21.24 25.06 7.52
N ASN A 40 21.20 24.47 6.32
CA ASN A 40 21.09 25.15 5.02
C ASN A 40 19.84 24.66 4.30
N TYR A 41 18.67 24.90 4.91
CA TYR A 41 17.38 24.44 4.39
C TYR A 41 17.00 25.07 3.04
N SER A 42 17.44 26.30 2.76
CA SER A 42 17.18 26.97 1.49
C SER A 42 18.36 26.75 0.54
N THR A 43 18.20 25.81 -0.38
CA THR A 43 19.00 25.75 -1.61
C THR A 43 18.16 26.33 -2.74
N SER A 44 18.78 26.96 -3.74
CA SER A 44 18.06 27.52 -4.89
C SER A 44 17.13 26.52 -5.59
N CYS A 45 17.43 25.21 -5.51
CA CYS A 45 16.57 24.14 -6.00
C CYS A 45 15.29 23.96 -5.16
N MET A 46 15.39 24.06 -3.83
CA MET A 46 14.23 23.97 -2.94
C MET A 46 13.33 25.21 -3.07
N ASP A 47 13.92 26.39 -3.23
CA ASP A 47 13.16 27.63 -3.42
C ASP A 47 12.35 27.58 -4.73
N VAL A 48 12.96 27.12 -5.83
CA VAL A 48 12.25 26.93 -7.12
C VAL A 48 11.11 25.90 -6.98
N LYS A 49 11.35 24.78 -6.29
CA LYS A 49 10.31 23.76 -6.06
C LYS A 49 9.17 24.29 -5.19
N ARG A 50 9.47 25.14 -4.21
CA ARG A 50 8.48 25.81 -3.38
C ARG A 50 7.62 26.75 -4.22
N GLU A 51 8.23 27.60 -5.03
CA GLU A 51 7.52 28.50 -5.96
C GLU A 51 6.62 27.72 -6.93
N LEU A 52 7.06 26.56 -7.43
CA LEU A 52 6.24 25.71 -8.31
C LEU A 52 5.01 25.14 -7.60
N ILE A 53 5.14 24.76 -6.32
CA ILE A 53 4.00 24.29 -5.51
C ILE A 53 3.05 25.45 -5.22
N GLU A 54 3.58 26.62 -4.88
CA GLU A 54 2.78 27.83 -4.67
C GLU A 54 2.03 28.22 -5.95
N GLN A 55 2.70 28.23 -7.11
CA GLN A 55 2.06 28.46 -8.42
C GLN A 55 0.97 27.43 -8.72
N ALA A 56 1.21 26.15 -8.41
CA ALA A 56 0.19 25.11 -8.61
C ALA A 56 -1.03 25.27 -7.68
N LEU A 57 -0.87 25.90 -6.51
CA LEU A 57 -1.99 26.30 -5.66
C LEU A 57 -2.75 27.49 -6.26
N TYR A 58 -2.07 28.51 -6.79
CA TYR A 58 -2.72 29.65 -7.48
C TYR A 58 -3.45 29.23 -8.75
N ASP A 59 -2.91 28.25 -9.48
CA ASP A 59 -3.50 27.70 -10.71
C ASP A 59 -4.68 26.73 -10.45
N ASP A 60 -5.11 26.55 -9.20
CA ASP A 60 -6.12 25.55 -8.78
C ASP A 60 -5.78 24.10 -9.19
N LYS A 61 -4.49 23.79 -9.39
CA LYS A 61 -4.02 22.42 -9.70
C LYS A 61 -3.87 21.56 -8.45
N LEU A 62 -3.68 22.20 -7.29
CA LEU A 62 -3.50 21.54 -6.00
C LEU A 62 -4.67 21.81 -5.05
N ASP A 63 -5.32 20.74 -4.59
CA ASP A 63 -6.28 20.80 -3.51
C ASP A 63 -5.58 20.99 -2.17
N TYR A 64 -6.09 21.90 -1.34
CA TYR A 64 -5.62 22.09 0.02
C TYR A 64 -6.75 22.14 1.06
N ARG A 65 -6.37 22.03 2.33
CA ARG A 65 -7.20 22.30 3.50
C ARG A 65 -6.50 23.35 4.37
N THR A 66 -7.29 24.20 5.00
CA THR A 66 -6.80 25.12 6.01
C THR A 66 -6.83 24.46 7.39
N THR A 67 -5.83 24.75 8.23
CA THR A 67 -5.74 24.24 9.60
C THR A 67 -6.83 24.83 10.52
N SER A 68 -7.15 26.10 10.33
CA SER A 68 -8.36 26.71 10.87
C SER A 68 -9.52 26.35 9.95
N GLY A 69 -10.53 25.63 10.44
CA GLY A 69 -11.71 25.20 9.67
C GLY A 69 -12.63 26.33 9.15
N ALA A 70 -12.12 27.53 8.95
CA ALA A 70 -12.80 28.72 8.45
C ALA A 70 -11.71 29.67 7.89
N TRP A 71 -11.86 30.45 6.81
CA TRP A 71 -13.02 31.04 6.14
C TRP A 71 -12.75 31.12 4.62
N HIS A 72 -13.79 31.02 3.79
CA HIS A 72 -13.74 30.97 2.32
C HIS A 72 -13.32 32.28 1.61
N ASN A 73 -12.48 33.12 2.21
CA ASN A 73 -12.14 34.43 1.63
C ASN A 73 -10.72 34.95 1.92
N ALA A 74 -9.84 34.14 2.54
CA ALA A 74 -8.43 34.51 2.67
C ALA A 74 -7.70 34.18 1.36
N SER A 75 -6.87 35.10 0.86
CA SER A 75 -6.04 34.83 -0.32
C SER A 75 -5.03 33.72 -0.03
N ILE A 76 -4.61 33.02 -1.08
CA ILE A 76 -3.59 31.96 -0.97
C ILE A 76 -2.30 32.51 -0.36
N ASP A 77 -1.90 33.75 -0.68
CA ASP A 77 -0.74 34.43 -0.08
C ASP A 77 -0.82 34.51 1.44
N GLU A 78 -1.99 34.90 1.98
CA GLU A 78 -2.17 35.02 3.43
C GLU A 78 -2.11 33.66 4.11
N LEU A 79 -2.64 32.62 3.46
CA LEU A 79 -2.64 31.25 3.99
C LEU A 79 -1.24 30.64 3.97
N ILE A 80 -0.44 30.92 2.92
CA ILE A 80 0.96 30.49 2.84
C ILE A 80 1.79 31.19 3.91
N ASN A 81 1.66 32.52 4.03
CA ASN A 81 2.41 33.32 5.00
C ASN A 81 2.12 32.93 6.46
N LYS A 82 0.92 32.42 6.75
CA LYS A 82 0.52 31.95 8.08
C LYS A 82 0.78 30.45 8.31
N ASP A 83 1.40 29.74 7.38
CA ASP A 83 1.55 28.27 7.37
C ASP A 83 0.23 27.52 7.66
N GLN A 84 -0.86 27.98 7.02
CA GLN A 84 -2.19 27.38 7.20
C GLN A 84 -2.56 26.40 6.09
N VAL A 85 -1.78 26.33 5.00
CA VAL A 85 -2.03 25.46 3.86
C VAL A 85 -1.58 24.03 4.16
N ARG A 86 -2.48 23.07 3.97
CA ARG A 86 -2.19 21.63 4.02
C ARG A 86 -2.69 20.98 2.73
N ILE A 87 -1.76 20.61 1.85
CA ILE A 87 -2.04 20.05 0.52
C ILE A 87 -2.57 18.63 0.68
N LYS A 88 -3.64 18.25 -0.04
CA LYS A 88 -4.15 16.87 -0.02
C LYS A 88 -3.17 15.95 -0.74
N LYS A 89 -2.80 14.84 -0.10
CA LYS A 89 -1.88 13.84 -0.65
C LYS A 89 -2.25 13.38 -2.07
N ASP A 90 -3.52 13.07 -2.31
CA ASP A 90 -3.96 12.55 -3.62
C ASP A 90 -3.82 13.59 -4.74
N SER A 91 -4.11 14.85 -4.45
CA SER A 91 -3.95 15.93 -5.43
C SER A 91 -2.47 16.19 -5.73
N LEU A 92 -1.65 16.24 -4.67
CA LEU A 92 -0.20 16.37 -4.82
C LEU A 92 0.41 15.21 -5.63
N ARG A 93 -0.08 13.98 -5.40
CA ARG A 93 0.35 12.80 -6.17
C ARG A 93 0.02 12.93 -7.65
N ARG A 94 -1.20 13.37 -8.00
CA ARG A 94 -1.62 13.56 -9.39
C ARG A 94 -0.76 14.64 -10.06
N TRP A 95 -0.56 15.76 -9.38
CA TRP A 95 0.29 16.83 -9.90
C TRP A 95 1.73 16.38 -10.14
N PHE A 96 2.34 15.62 -9.21
CA PHE A 96 3.68 15.05 -9.44
C PHE A 96 3.76 14.08 -10.63
N LEU A 97 2.67 13.40 -10.98
CA LEU A 97 2.62 12.52 -12.15
C LEU A 97 2.56 13.30 -13.47
N GLU A 98 2.05 14.53 -13.45
CA GLU A 98 1.98 15.42 -14.62
C GLU A 98 3.34 16.07 -14.94
N LEU A 99 4.25 16.14 -13.97
CA LEU A 99 5.59 16.68 -14.18
C LEU A 99 6.42 15.82 -15.17
N PRO A 100 7.40 16.43 -15.87
CA PRO A 100 8.38 15.70 -16.68
C PRO A 100 9.09 14.63 -15.85
N THR A 101 9.38 13.46 -16.43
CA THR A 101 9.93 12.30 -15.72
C THR A 101 11.19 12.62 -14.90
N GLY A 102 12.06 13.52 -15.37
CA GLY A 102 13.27 13.93 -14.67
C GLY A 102 13.06 14.81 -13.44
N ASP A 103 11.89 15.45 -13.34
CA ASP A 103 11.53 16.36 -12.24
C ASP A 103 10.59 15.69 -11.25
N ARG A 104 10.31 14.40 -11.39
CA ARG A 104 9.42 13.70 -10.47
C ARG A 104 10.17 13.30 -9.18
N PRO A 105 9.53 13.34 -8.01
CA PRO A 105 10.17 12.90 -6.77
C PRO A 105 10.60 11.43 -6.83
N ALA A 106 11.87 11.12 -6.53
CA ALA A 106 12.37 9.75 -6.69
C ALA A 106 11.71 8.76 -5.72
N PHE A 107 11.36 9.19 -4.50
CA PHE A 107 10.57 8.38 -3.57
C PHE A 107 9.20 7.95 -4.13
N LEU A 108 8.66 8.68 -5.11
CA LEU A 108 7.44 8.35 -5.85
C LEU A 108 7.70 7.63 -7.17
N PHE A 109 8.92 7.21 -7.52
CA PHE A 109 9.24 6.48 -8.75
C PHE A 109 10.23 5.33 -8.61
N ASP A 110 10.83 5.13 -7.44
CA ASP A 110 11.80 4.05 -7.18
C ASP A 110 11.25 2.66 -7.57
N GLU A 111 12.08 1.85 -8.25
CA GLU A 111 11.80 0.47 -8.67
C GLU A 111 11.70 -0.49 -7.48
N SER A 112 12.20 -0.08 -6.30
CA SER A 112 11.87 -0.75 -5.02
C SER A 112 10.37 -0.68 -4.67
N ARG A 113 9.60 0.12 -5.41
CA ARG A 113 8.12 0.19 -5.39
C ARG A 113 7.43 -0.74 -6.36
N ILE A 114 8.17 -1.68 -6.95
CA ILE A 114 7.66 -3.04 -6.82
C ILE A 114 7.73 -3.32 -5.31
N SER A 115 6.78 -2.75 -4.55
CA SER A 115 6.09 -3.56 -3.57
C SER A 115 5.88 -4.83 -4.34
N SER A 116 6.49 -5.91 -3.89
CA SER A 116 5.93 -7.19 -4.15
C SER A 116 4.42 -7.04 -3.85
N ILE A 117 3.62 -6.72 -4.88
CA ILE A 117 2.58 -7.62 -5.27
C ILE A 117 3.37 -8.93 -5.24
N PRO A 118 3.26 -9.73 -4.16
CA PRO A 118 4.01 -10.97 -4.12
C PRO A 118 3.71 -11.59 -5.47
N ASP A 119 4.74 -11.85 -6.28
CA ASP A 119 4.59 -12.30 -7.66
C ASP A 119 3.96 -13.71 -7.71
N GLY A 120 3.30 -14.13 -6.61
CA GLY A 120 2.94 -15.48 -6.25
C GLY A 120 4.15 -16.37 -5.98
N THR A 121 5.38 -15.88 -6.20
CA THR A 121 6.55 -16.74 -6.33
C THR A 121 7.30 -16.96 -5.01
N ASP A 122 7.44 -15.93 -4.16
CA ASP A 122 8.16 -16.06 -2.88
C ASP A 122 7.30 -15.67 -1.68
N LEU A 123 6.46 -16.61 -1.25
CA LEU A 123 5.92 -16.60 0.12
C LEU A 123 7.05 -16.92 1.09
N THR A 124 7.26 -16.11 2.12
CA THR A 124 8.13 -16.54 3.22
C THR A 124 7.55 -17.80 3.87
N GLU A 125 8.38 -18.67 4.42
CA GLU A 125 7.91 -19.91 5.05
C GLU A 125 6.87 -19.63 6.15
N THR A 126 7.08 -18.56 6.93
CA THR A 126 6.13 -18.12 7.96
C THR A 126 4.77 -17.72 7.37
N GLU A 127 4.75 -17.00 6.26
CA GLU A 127 3.50 -16.60 5.58
C GLU A 127 2.82 -17.80 4.93
N ARG A 128 3.59 -18.67 4.28
CA ARG A 128 3.11 -19.94 3.73
C ARG A 128 2.42 -20.78 4.81
N GLN A 129 3.04 -20.95 5.97
CA GLN A 129 2.45 -21.70 7.08
C GLN A 129 1.19 -21.02 7.63
N LYS A 130 1.16 -19.69 7.76
CA LYS A 130 -0.05 -18.96 8.18
C LYS A 130 -1.21 -19.19 7.23
N LEU A 131 -0.96 -19.12 5.92
CA LEU A 131 -1.98 -19.34 4.89
C LEU A 131 -2.47 -20.80 4.91
N LEU A 132 -1.56 -21.77 5.02
CA LEU A 132 -1.93 -23.18 5.14
C LEU A 132 -2.79 -23.44 6.39
N LYS A 133 -2.44 -22.87 7.56
CA LYS A 133 -3.26 -22.97 8.78
C LYS A 133 -4.64 -22.36 8.60
N GLN A 134 -4.78 -21.24 7.88
CA GLN A 134 -6.09 -20.66 7.54
C GLN A 134 -6.91 -21.59 6.64
N ILE A 135 -6.30 -22.15 5.58
CA ILE A 135 -6.95 -23.13 4.70
C ILE A 135 -7.41 -24.36 5.49
N GLY A 136 -6.55 -24.91 6.34
CA GLY A 136 -6.87 -26.06 7.21
C GLY A 136 -8.01 -25.76 8.17
N THR A 137 -8.06 -24.54 8.73
CA THR A 137 -9.12 -24.13 9.67
C THR A 137 -10.47 -24.07 8.95
N LEU A 138 -10.50 -23.50 7.74
CA LEU A 138 -11.71 -23.45 6.93
C LEU A 138 -12.17 -24.85 6.52
N ALA A 139 -11.24 -25.74 6.15
CA ALA A 139 -11.56 -27.14 5.87
C ALA A 139 -12.17 -27.86 7.08
N LEU A 140 -11.67 -27.58 8.29
CA LEU A 140 -12.22 -28.12 9.53
C LEU A 140 -13.62 -27.58 9.85
N VAL A 141 -13.87 -26.30 9.59
CA VAL A 141 -15.22 -25.72 9.68
C VAL A 141 -16.17 -26.40 8.70
N LEU A 142 -15.76 -26.60 7.45
CA LEU A 142 -16.58 -27.26 6.43
C LEU A 142 -16.91 -28.71 6.79
N ALA A 143 -15.93 -29.47 7.28
CA ALA A 143 -16.12 -30.83 7.76
C ALA A 143 -17.16 -30.88 8.90
N LYS A 144 -17.01 -30.01 9.92
CA LYS A 144 -17.97 -29.92 11.03
C LYS A 144 -19.37 -29.52 10.61
N GLN A 145 -19.50 -28.71 9.55
CA GLN A 145 -20.81 -28.29 9.04
C GLN A 145 -21.47 -29.35 8.15
N SER A 146 -20.69 -30.23 7.51
CA SER A 146 -21.22 -31.22 6.56
C SER A 146 -20.41 -32.50 6.57
N LYS A 147 -21.06 -33.61 6.93
CA LYS A 147 -20.52 -34.97 6.88
C LYS A 147 -19.99 -35.38 5.50
N LYS A 148 -20.43 -34.71 4.43
CA LYS A 148 -19.92 -34.94 3.07
C LYS A 148 -18.44 -34.57 2.94
N TYR A 149 -17.91 -33.71 3.80
CA TYR A 149 -16.51 -33.28 3.80
C TYR A 149 -15.69 -33.92 4.92
N GLU A 150 -16.20 -34.99 5.53
CA GLU A 150 -15.53 -35.76 6.57
C GLU A 150 -15.04 -37.10 6.02
N LEU A 151 -13.86 -37.53 6.48
CA LEU A 151 -13.34 -38.87 6.34
C LEU A 151 -13.14 -39.43 7.76
N GLY A 152 -14.15 -40.14 8.26
CA GLY A 152 -14.22 -40.48 9.69
C GLY A 152 -14.51 -39.24 10.52
N GLU A 153 -13.59 -38.85 11.41
CA GLU A 153 -13.68 -37.64 12.24
C GLU A 153 -12.75 -36.50 11.77
N LYS A 154 -12.09 -36.67 10.61
CA LYS A 154 -11.13 -35.70 10.06
C LYS A 154 -11.65 -35.07 8.77
N PRO A 155 -11.23 -33.84 8.43
CA PRO A 155 -11.62 -33.23 7.16
C PRO A 155 -11.08 -34.02 5.96
N ASN A 156 -11.92 -34.25 4.95
CA ASN A 156 -11.57 -34.94 3.72
C ASN A 156 -11.06 -33.95 2.66
N ALA A 157 -9.74 -33.79 2.59
CA ALA A 157 -9.10 -32.87 1.65
C ALA A 157 -9.49 -33.09 0.17
N SER A 158 -9.70 -34.35 -0.24
CA SER A 158 -10.07 -34.68 -1.63
C SER A 158 -11.47 -34.18 -1.97
N GLN A 159 -12.46 -34.49 -1.13
CA GLN A 159 -13.85 -34.07 -1.37
C GLN A 159 -14.02 -32.55 -1.30
N ILE A 160 -13.27 -31.89 -0.42
CA ILE A 160 -13.26 -30.42 -0.31
C ILE A 160 -12.62 -29.80 -1.57
N ALA A 161 -11.50 -30.34 -2.04
CA ALA A 161 -10.83 -29.86 -3.25
C ALA A 161 -11.69 -30.03 -4.50
N GLU A 162 -12.40 -31.15 -4.65
CA GLU A 162 -13.34 -31.38 -5.76
C GLU A 162 -14.51 -30.39 -5.75
N ALA A 163 -15.06 -30.10 -4.57
CA ALA A 163 -16.12 -29.10 -4.43
C ALA A 163 -15.63 -27.68 -4.77
N ALA A 164 -14.43 -27.31 -4.32
CA ALA A 164 -13.81 -26.03 -4.67
C ALA A 164 -13.55 -25.92 -6.17
N GLN A 165 -13.04 -26.98 -6.81
CA GLN A 165 -12.80 -27.03 -8.25
C GLN A 165 -14.09 -26.83 -9.03
N THR A 166 -15.20 -27.43 -8.60
CA THR A 166 -16.51 -27.23 -9.24
C THR A 166 -16.93 -25.75 -9.24
N ILE A 167 -16.63 -25.01 -8.16
CA ILE A 167 -16.91 -23.56 -8.07
C ILE A 167 -16.02 -22.78 -9.02
N PHE A 168 -14.72 -23.09 -9.06
CA PHE A 168 -13.77 -22.42 -9.95
C PHE A 168 -14.06 -22.71 -11.43
N ASP A 169 -14.53 -23.91 -11.76
CA ASP A 169 -14.86 -24.29 -13.14
C ASP A 169 -16.18 -23.66 -13.59
N ALA A 170 -17.17 -23.57 -12.70
CA ALA A 170 -18.48 -22.98 -12.99
C ALA A 170 -18.45 -21.44 -13.09
N SER A 171 -17.40 -20.79 -12.58
CA SER A 171 -17.25 -19.34 -12.59
C SER A 171 -16.12 -18.88 -13.51
N ASP A 172 -16.24 -17.65 -14.04
CA ASP A 172 -15.11 -16.95 -14.65
C ASP A 172 -14.22 -16.36 -13.55
N PHE A 173 -13.69 -17.24 -12.70
CA PHE A 173 -12.93 -16.84 -11.52
C PHE A 173 -11.59 -16.24 -11.97
N PRO A 174 -11.32 -14.95 -11.72
CA PRO A 174 -10.02 -14.37 -12.00
C PRO A 174 -9.01 -14.98 -11.02
N GLY A 175 -8.21 -15.95 -11.48
CA GLY A 175 -7.20 -16.63 -10.64
C GLY A 175 -7.12 -18.15 -10.74
N LYS A 176 -7.61 -18.79 -11.81
CA LYS A 176 -7.54 -20.28 -11.99
C LYS A 176 -6.12 -20.87 -12.00
N ARG A 177 -5.07 -20.06 -12.17
CA ARG A 177 -3.69 -20.53 -12.14
C ARG A 177 -3.28 -20.83 -10.70
N GLY A 178 -2.75 -22.03 -10.45
CA GLY A 178 -2.33 -22.45 -9.10
C GLY A 178 -3.46 -22.95 -8.20
N THR A 179 -4.67 -23.15 -8.76
CA THR A 179 -5.83 -23.70 -8.04
C THR A 179 -6.23 -25.07 -8.61
N GLY A 180 -5.29 -25.85 -9.15
CA GLY A 180 -5.60 -27.18 -9.65
C GLY A 180 -6.06 -28.10 -8.52
N SER A 181 -6.92 -29.08 -8.83
CA SER A 181 -7.46 -30.01 -7.84
C SER A 181 -6.38 -30.72 -7.00
N SER A 182 -5.23 -31.04 -7.60
CA SER A 182 -4.07 -31.59 -6.89
C SER A 182 -3.41 -30.61 -5.94
N GLU A 183 -3.25 -29.36 -6.34
CA GLU A 183 -2.61 -28.29 -5.55
C GLU A 183 -3.50 -27.85 -4.38
N LEU A 184 -4.81 -27.77 -4.61
CA LEU A 184 -5.81 -27.51 -3.57
C LEU A 184 -5.82 -28.63 -2.53
N ARG A 185 -5.85 -29.90 -2.98
CA ARG A 185 -5.82 -31.04 -2.08
C ARG A 185 -4.53 -31.05 -1.24
N ASP A 186 -3.39 -30.79 -1.85
CA ASP A 186 -2.10 -30.71 -1.15
C ASP A 186 -2.08 -29.58 -0.11
N SER A 187 -2.56 -28.38 -0.47
CA SER A 187 -2.62 -27.23 0.44
C SER A 187 -3.57 -27.47 1.61
N ILE A 188 -4.74 -28.07 1.36
CA ILE A 188 -5.69 -28.44 2.42
C ILE A 188 -5.08 -29.49 3.33
N GLY A 189 -4.47 -30.54 2.77
CA GLY A 189 -3.82 -31.60 3.55
C GLY A 189 -2.72 -31.07 4.46
N LYS A 190 -1.80 -30.26 3.91
CA LYS A 190 -0.74 -29.59 4.69
C LYS A 190 -1.32 -28.67 5.77
N GLY A 191 -2.36 -27.92 5.45
CA GLY A 191 -3.06 -27.06 6.41
C GLY A 191 -3.67 -27.82 7.58
N ILE A 192 -4.28 -28.98 7.32
CA ILE A 192 -4.84 -29.84 8.37
C ILE A 192 -3.72 -30.39 9.25
N ILE A 193 -2.64 -30.92 8.66
CA ILE A 193 -1.47 -31.45 9.40
C ILE A 193 -0.90 -30.39 10.35
N LEU A 194 -0.71 -29.16 9.87
CA LEU A 194 -0.20 -28.04 10.68
C LEU A 194 -1.11 -27.65 11.87
N LEU A 195 -2.37 -28.09 11.88
CA LEU A 195 -3.32 -27.83 12.97
C LEU A 195 -3.50 -29.02 13.90
N THR A 196 -3.20 -30.24 13.45
CA THR A 196 -3.43 -31.48 14.21
C THR A 196 -2.18 -32.11 14.79
N ASP A 197 -1.00 -31.76 14.27
CA ASP A 197 0.28 -32.34 14.67
C ASP A 197 1.11 -31.41 15.58
N GLU A 198 0.46 -30.45 16.27
CA GLU A 198 1.03 -29.68 17.39
C GLU A 198 0.70 -30.32 18.76
#